data_AF-A0A7Y3PFW4-F1
#
_entry.id   AF-A0A7Y3PFW4-F1
#
_cell.length_a   1.000
_cell.length_b   1.000
_cell.length_c   1.000
_cell.angle_alpha   90.00
_cell.angle_beta   90.00
_cell.angle_gamma   90.00
#
_symmetry.space_group_name_H-M   'P 1'
#
loop_
_entity.id
_entity.type
_entity.pdbx_description
1 polymer ?
#
loop_
_entity_poly.entity_id
_entity_poly.type
_entity_poly.pdbx_seq_one_letter_code
_entity_poly.pdbx_strand_id
1 'polypeptide(L)' 'MLVLTHKEDEQITIGKDIVITIVEVGHGQVRIGIEAPKDLGIGRPAASD' A
#
# COMPACT_ATOMS: atom_id res chain seq x y z
N MET A 1 -5.32 1.38 -15.25
CA MET A 1 -5.59 1.80 -13.86
C MET A 1 -6.67 0.88 -13.32
N LEU A 2 -6.39 0.16 -12.23
CA LEU A 2 -7.36 -0.66 -11.51
C LEU A 2 -7.74 0.06 -10.22
N VAL A 3 -9.03 0.22 -9.94
CA VAL A 3 -9.53 0.95 -8.77
C VAL A 3 -10.25 -0.03 -7.86
N LEU A 4 -9.79 -0.12 -6.61
CA LEU A 4 -10.35 -1.00 -5.58
C LEU A 4 -10.68 -0.14 -4.36
N THR A 5 -11.79 -0.43 -3.68
CA THR A 5 -12.18 0.24 -2.43
C THR A 5 -12.00 -0.76 -1.30
N HIS A 6 -11.23 -0.38 -0.27
CA HIS A 6 -10.92 -1.24 0.88
C HIS A 6 -11.19 -0.53 2.20
N LYS A 7 -11.44 -1.33 3.23
CA LYS A 7 -11.56 -0.90 4.62
C LYS A 7 -10.24 -1.12 5.36
N GLU A 8 -10.17 -0.61 6.58
CA GLU A 8 -9.10 -0.93 7.53
C GLU A 8 -8.97 -2.44 7.70
N ASP A 9 -7.72 -2.90 7.86
CA ASP A 9 -7.28 -4.30 7.93
C ASP A 9 -7.47 -5.15 6.65
N GLU A 10 -8.03 -4.58 5.56
CA GLU A 10 -8.13 -5.30 4.29
C GLU A 10 -6.81 -5.27 3.50
N GLN A 11 -6.62 -6.31 2.67
CA GLN A 11 -5.40 -6.55 1.93
C GLN A 11 -5.63 -6.59 0.42
N ILE A 12 -4.67 -6.03 -0.32
CA ILE A 12 -4.58 -6.09 -1.78
C ILE A 12 -3.33 -6.91 -2.12
N THR A 13 -3.49 -7.97 -2.90
CA THR A 13 -2.36 -8.74 -3.41
C THR A 13 -2.03 -8.31 -4.84
N ILE A 14 -0.75 -8.07 -5.12
CA ILE A 14 -0.24 -7.79 -6.46
C ILE A 14 0.73 -8.92 -6.86
N GLY A 15 0.36 -9.70 -7.87
CA GLY A 15 1.13 -10.88 -8.24
C GLY A 15 1.08 -11.93 -7.14
N LYS A 16 2.24 -12.51 -6.79
CA LYS A 16 2.36 -13.54 -5.74
C LYS A 16 3.14 -13.09 -4.52
N ASP A 17 3.89 -12.00 -4.63
CA ASP A 17 4.94 -11.66 -3.68
C ASP A 17 4.73 -10.28 -3.02
N ILE A 18 3.75 -9.51 -3.48
CA ILE A 18 3.45 -8.18 -2.95
C ILE A 18 2.09 -8.18 -2.28
N VAL A 19 2.05 -7.76 -1.01
CA VAL A 19 0.83 -7.56 -0.24
C VAL A 19 0.81 -6.12 0.26
N ILE A 20 -0.29 -5.42 -0.01
CA ILE A 20 -0.57 -4.08 0.48
C ILE A 20 -1.68 -4.20 1.51
N THR A 21 -1.43 -3.75 2.73
CA THR A 21 -2.40 -3.79 3.83
C THR A 21 -2.82 -2.38 4.18
N ILE A 22 -4.13 -2.13 4.26
CA ILE A 22 -4.67 -0.88 4.78
C ILE A 22 -4.62 -0.97 6.31
N VAL A 23 -3.61 -0.34 6.92
CA VAL A 23 -3.35 -0.48 8.37
C VAL A 23 -4.26 0.42 9.20
N GLU A 24 -4.54 1.64 8.72
CA GLU A 24 -5.38 2.59 9.44
C GLU A 24 -5.94 3.61 8.45
N VAL A 25 -7.21 3.97 8.59
CA VAL A 25 -7.85 5.05 7.82
C VAL A 25 -8.38 6.10 8.78
N GLY A 26 -7.77 7.27 8.81
CA GLY A 26 -8.14 8.31 9.78
C GLY A 26 -7.45 9.64 9.54
N HIS A 27 -7.98 10.72 10.08
CA HIS A 27 -7.36 12.06 10.03
C HIS A 27 -6.98 12.56 8.61
N GLY A 28 -7.71 12.12 7.57
CA GLY A 28 -7.41 12.46 6.18
C GLY A 28 -6.15 11.78 5.62
N GLN A 29 -5.60 10.81 6.34
CA GLN A 29 -4.44 10.02 5.96
C GLN A 29 -4.77 8.53 5.98
N VAL A 30 -3.97 7.76 5.27
CA VAL A 30 -4.06 6.30 5.26
C VAL A 30 -2.69 5.76 5.61
N ARG A 31 -2.63 4.87 6.59
CA ARG A 31 -1.43 4.06 6.85
C ARG A 31 -1.49 2.82 6.00
N ILE A 32 -0.42 2.58 5.25
CA ILE A 32 -0.31 1.47 4.32
C ILE A 32 0.90 0.64 4.71
N GLY A 33 0.68 -0.64 4.98
CA GLY A 33 1.73 -1.66 5.09
C GLY A 33 2.02 -2.22 3.70
N ILE A 34 3.30 -2.41 3.38
CA ILE A 34 3.71 -3.01 2.11
C ILE A 34 4.69 -4.13 2.44
N GLU A 35 4.30 -5.35 2.13
CA GLU A 35 5.16 -6.53 2.18
C GLU A 35 5.59 -6.85 0.75
N ALA A 36 6.89 -6.88 0.51
CA ALA A 36 7.45 -7.22 -0.79
C ALA A 36 8.84 -7.88 -0.62
N PRO A 37 9.34 -8.56 -1.66
CA PRO A 37 10.69 -9.09 -1.70
C PRO A 37 11.76 -8.00 -1.52
N LYS A 38 12.91 -8.35 -0.95
CA LYS A 38 13.99 -7.40 -0.61
C LYS A 38 14.69 -6.79 -1.83
N ASP A 39 14.62 -7.47 -2.97
CA ASP A 39 15.11 -7.01 -4.26
C ASP A 39 14.21 -5.93 -4.88
N LEU A 40 12.96 -5.81 -4.42
CA LEU A 40 12.05 -4.77 -4.86
C LEU A 40 12.21 -3.51 -3.99
N GLY A 41 12.79 -2.46 -4.56
CA GLY A 41 12.88 -1.17 -3.90
C GLY A 41 11.50 -0.52 -3.73
N ILE A 42 11.09 -0.29 -2.48
CA ILE A 42 9.88 0.48 -2.16
C ILE A 42 10.31 1.89 -1.72
N GLY A 43 10.03 2.88 -2.57
CA GLY A 43 10.27 4.29 -2.30
C GLY A 43 8.97 5.05 -2.12
N ARG A 44 8.97 6.07 -1.27
CA ARG A 44 7.97 7.13 -1.36
C ARG A 44 8.41 8.05 -2.49
N PRO A 45 7.61 8.28 -3.54
CA PRO A 45 7.95 9.32 -4.50
C PRO A 45 8.12 10.62 -3.72
N ALA A 46 9.22 11.32 -3.95
CA ALA A 46 9.38 12.66 -3.40
C ALA A 46 8.17 13.49 -3.86
N ALA A 47 7.54 14.21 -2.94
CA ALA A 47 6.59 15.23 -3.32
C ALA A 47 7.37 16.27 -4.14
N SER A 48 7.27 16.16 -5.46
CA SER A 48 7.70 17.21 -6.36
C SER A 48 6.77 18.39 -6.10
N ASP A 49 7.24 19.40 -5.37
CA ASP A 49 6.72 20.77 -5.47
C ASP A 49 6.83 21.26 -6.92
#